data_AF-A0A1Q9N3R9-F1
#
_entry.id   AF-A0A1Q9N3R9-F1
#
_cell.length_a   1.000
_cell.length_b   1.000
_cell.length_c   1.000
_cell.angle_alpha   90.00
_cell.angle_beta   90.00
_cell.angle_gamma   90.00
#
_symmetry.space_group_name_H-M   'P 1'
#
loop_
_entity.id
_entity.type
_entity.pdbx_description
1 polymer ?
#
loop_
_entity_poly.entity_id
_entity_poly.type
_entity_poly.pdbx_seq_one_letter_code
_entity_poly.pdbx_strand_id
1 'polypeptide(L)' 'MGTISEWIGKHKDGTRINLELSISPIKKYRNDELKTWIVAIIRDITTRKLQDEKIKKQTEE' A
#
# COMPACT_ATOMS: atom_id res chain seq x y z
N MET A 1 0.81 -14.27 -7.70
CA MET A 1 1.28 -12.94 -8.15
C MET A 1 0.85 -11.93 -7.09
N GLY A 2 1.71 -10.96 -6.75
CA GLY A 2 1.33 -9.93 -5.78
C GLY A 2 0.43 -8.89 -6.44
N THR A 3 -0.64 -8.50 -5.76
CA THR A 3 -1.57 -7.47 -6.22
C THR A 3 -1.25 -6.16 -5.52
N ILE A 4 -1.22 -5.06 -6.26
CA ILE A 4 -1.15 -3.70 -5.71
C ILE A 4 -2.58 -3.19 -5.53
N SER A 5 -2.89 -2.65 -4.35
CA SER A 5 -4.21 -2.13 -4.02
C SER A 5 -4.09 -0.84 -3.21
N GLU A 6 -5.02 0.09 -3.41
CA GLU A 6 -5.11 1.34 -2.66
C GLU A 6 -6.14 1.24 -1.54
N TRP A 7 -5.81 1.79 -0.36
CA TRP A 7 -6.61 1.72 0.85
C TRP A 7 -6.55 3.05 1.61
N ILE A 8 -7.58 3.31 2.41
CA ILE A 8 -7.51 4.36 3.43
C ILE A 8 -7.20 3.72 4.78
N GLY A 9 -6.02 4.03 5.30
CA GLY A 9 -5.55 3.60 6.61
C GLY A 9 -5.77 4.65 7.68
N LYS A 10 -5.60 4.24 8.94
CA LYS A 10 -5.57 5.12 10.11
C LYS A 10 -4.19 5.05 10.76
N HIS A 11 -3.50 6.17 10.85
CA HIS A 11 -2.24 6.25 11.59
C HIS A 11 -2.48 6.14 13.10
N LYS A 12 -1.44 5.87 13.90
CA LYS A 12 -1.57 5.68 15.35
C LYS A 12 -2.15 6.91 16.08
N ASP A 13 -1.87 8.11 15.58
CA ASP A 13 -2.44 9.37 16.08
C ASP A 13 -3.91 9.59 15.68
N GLY A 14 -4.46 8.73 14.83
CA GLY A 14 -5.84 8.77 14.38
C GLY A 14 -6.08 9.47 13.05
N THR A 15 -5.06 10.05 12.43
CA THR A 15 -5.15 10.66 11.09
C THR A 15 -5.42 9.61 10.02
N ARG A 16 -6.19 9.97 8.98
CA ARG A 16 -6.44 9.10 7.82
C ARG A 16 -5.36 9.33 6.78
N ILE A 17 -4.78 8.25 6.29
CA ILE A 17 -3.71 8.27 5.28
C ILE A 17 -4.10 7.40 4.09
N ASN A 18 -3.71 7.81 2.88
CA ASN A 18 -3.83 6.98 1.70
C ASN A 18 -2.64 6.01 1.65
N LEU A 19 -2.94 4.72 1.54
CA LEU A 19 -1.96 3.66 1.53
C LEU A 19 -2.02 2.88 0.22
N GLU A 20 -0.86 2.58 -0.34
CA GLU A 20 -0.67 1.54 -1.34
C GLU A 20 -0.13 0.28 -0.65
N LEU A 21 -0.82 -0.84 -0.82
CA LEU A 21 -0.41 -2.14 -0.30
C LEU A 21 -0.09 -3.10 -1.44
N SER A 22 1.10 -3.68 -1.40
CA SER A 22 1.52 -4.78 -2.26
C SER A 22 1.78 -6.01 -1.40
N ILE A 23 0.99 -7.07 -1.60
CA ILE A 23 1.06 -8.30 -0.80
C ILE A 23 1.46 -9.46 -1.71
N SER A 24 2.54 -10.15 -1.37
CA SER A 24 3.03 -11.31 -2.11
C SER A 24 3.21 -12.52 -1.18
N PRO A 25 2.51 -13.64 -1.42
CA PRO A 25 2.75 -14.87 -0.70
C PRO A 25 4.02 -15.55 -1.20
N ILE A 26 4.88 -15.99 -0.28
CA ILE A 26 6.12 -16.72 -0.55
C ILE A 26 6.02 -18.10 0.11
N LYS A 27 6.07 -19.15 -0.70
CA LYS A 27 6.14 -20.52 -0.19
C LYS A 27 7.60 -20.92 0.00
N LYS A 28 7.97 -21.39 1.19
CA LYS A 28 9.34 -21.84 1.50
C LYS A 28 9.30 -23.07 2.40
N TYR A 29 10.15 -24.03 2.11
CA TYR A 29 10.38 -25.17 2.99
C TYR A 29 11.19 -24.74 4.22
N ARG A 30 10.76 -25.15 5.41
CA ARG A 30 11.48 -25.00 6.66
C ARG A 30 11.34 -26.30 7.44
N ASN A 31 12.46 -26.98 7.69
CA ASN A 31 12.50 -28.29 8.36
C ASN A 31 11.57 -29.30 7.67
N ASP A 32 11.71 -29.47 6.35
CA ASP A 32 10.90 -30.37 5.50
C ASP A 32 9.39 -30.05 5.42
N GLU A 33 8.92 -28.99 6.08
CA GLU A 33 7.53 -28.52 5.97
C GLU A 33 7.40 -27.33 5.02
N LEU A 34 6.42 -27.37 4.11
CA LEU A 34 6.09 -26.24 3.24
C LEU A 34 5.32 -25.17 4.03
N LYS A 35 5.89 -23.98 4.19
CA LYS A 35 5.26 -22.84 4.87
C LYS A 35 4.97 -21.70 3.91
N THR A 36 3.83 -21.05 4.08
CA THR A 36 3.48 -19.81 3.36
C THR A 36 3.80 -18.61 4.23
N TRP A 37 4.63 -17.72 3.71
CA TRP A 37 4.98 -16.44 4.29
C TRP A 37 4.27 -15.34 3.50
N ILE A 38 3.94 -14.24 4.16
CA ILE A 38 3.35 -13.07 3.52
C ILE A 38 4.36 -11.94 3.59
N VAL A 39 4.76 -11.44 2.44
CA VAL A 39 5.54 -10.20 2.35
C VAL A 39 4.59 -9.10 1.92
N ALA A 40 4.46 -8.08 2.76
CA ALA A 40 3.66 -6.90 2.48
C ALA A 40 4.57 -5.67 2.42
N ILE A 41 4.41 -4.88 1.37
CA ILE A 41 4.98 -3.54 1.23
C ILE A 41 3.83 -2.55 1.37
N ILE A 42 3.93 -1.66 2.35
CA ILE A 42 2.94 -0.62 2.64
C ILE A 42 3.60 0.72 2.39
N ARG A 43 3.02 1.54 1.51
CA ARG A 43 3.52 2.88 1.18
C ARG A 43 2.46 3.91 1.47
N ASP A 44 2.82 4.99 2.15
CA ASP A 44 1.97 6.16 2.26
C ASP A 44 2.03 6.96 0.95
N ILE A 45 0.88 7.13 0.30
CA ILE A 45 0.73 7.87 -0.96
C ILE A 45 -0.07 9.18 -0.76
N THR A 46 -0.29 9.61 0.48
CA THR A 46 -1.09 10.80 0.82
C THR A 46 -0.51 12.06 0.16
N THR A 47 0.79 12.29 0.27
CA THR A 47 1.45 13.45 -0.34
C THR A 47 1.31 13.45 -1.86
N ARG A 48 1.48 12.29 -2.50
CA ARG A 48 1.35 12.14 -3.95
C ARG A 48 -0.09 12.46 -4.42
N LYS A 49 -1.10 11.90 -3.74
CA LYS A 49 -2.52 12.16 -4.04
C LYS A 49 -2.86 13.65 -3.92
N LEU A 50 -2.36 14.32 -2.88
CA LEU A 50 -2.58 15.76 -2.68
C LEU A 50 -1.94 16.63 -3.78
N GLN A 51 -0.80 16.19 -4.34
CA GLN A 51 -0.18 16.88 -5.47
C GLN A 51 -0.96 16.67 -6.76
N ASP A 52 -1.41 15.44 -7.04
CA ASP A 52 -2.27 15.15 -8.20
C ASP A 52 -3.58 15.95 -8.18
N GLU A 53 -4.21 16.11 -7.01
CA GLU A 53 -5.42 16.94 -6.86
C GLU A 53 -5.15 18.43 -7.10
N LYS A 54 -4.01 18.95 -6.65
CA LYS A 54 -3.62 20.34 -6.91
C LYS A 54 -3.38 20.58 -8.39
N ILE A 55 -2.71 19.65 -9.07
CA ILE A 55 -2.47 19.74 -10.50
C ILE A 55 -3.80 19.72 -11.25
N LYS A 56 -4.70 18.77 -10.95
CA LYS A 56 -6.03 18.72 -11.58
C LYS A 56 -6.81 20.03 -11.47
N LYS A 57 -6.84 20.61 -10.27
CA LYS A 57 -7.53 21.90 -10.06
C LYS A 57 -6.94 23.04 -10.89
N GLN A 58 -5.62 23.06 -11.11
CA GLN A 58 -4.96 24.07 -11.93
C GLN A 58 -5.20 23.89 -13.44
N THR A 59 -5.50 22.68 -13.90
CA THR A 59 -5.81 22.42 -15.32
C THR A 59 -7.28 22.59 -15.66
N GLU A 60 -8.15 22.72 -14.66
CA GLU A 60 -9.60 22.97 -14.81
C GLU A 60 -9.96 24.47 -14.71
N GLU A 61 -8.97 25.36 -14.51
CA GLU A 61 -9.06 26.83 -14.64
C GLU A 61 -8.39 27.32 -15.93
#